data_AF-A0A0C9XK63-F1
#
_entry.id   AF-A0A0C9XK63-F1
#
_cell.length_a   1.000
_cell.length_b   1.000
_cell.length_c   1.000
_cell.angle_alpha   90.00
_cell.angle_beta   90.00
_cell.angle_gamma   90.00
#
_symmetry.space_group_name_H-M   'P 1'
#
loop_
_entity.id
_entity.type
_entity.pdbx_description
1 polymer ?
#
loop_
_entity_poly.entity_id
_entity_poly.type
_entity_poly.pdbx_seq_one_letter_code
_entity_poly.pdbx_strand_id
1 'polypeptide(L)'
;MEASQSDVMDLCSSPEDRKQPTSITADRPCRSVELAPGIVRKGSVFNSGEEAREAIYAHEARLGHCWHIAQGKIDQHGNRKKVTFRCNHYYHAVPVHSTVIDPADHRRGKTIKTECLAHVNINRISNSSLYHVTLTHWDHNHPREIPEGAPIRRKPTAAEKAEISKLATSSTQIFTHGQIVNLDEDQVVTGIWWQSLLQGELCRRYGDILINDNTYARNQNGYPLNIGIIVDGQGSSRNAWYALHAREDVIHHDWVFTCHLQSAGFHPDGLVSDRHRSIIASAHRILPLTPHFFCIHHLDGNVTANVRRGLGSQWSEFTQMFWKTYRAYLQDELYPCRSQWAWAYTSFQFTCGIHTNGRVEGENRVNKLIGGPKKSAMQLFNGLNERTKGQGVQEMIRNSRRQHAGPIESVFPGPLRVLREYVGPYALQRSFKEMELSMYYRTEVLQRPDGVRDWNEYAIQVKKEIGRRG
;
A
#
# COMPACT_ATOMS: atom_id res chain seq x y z
N MET A 1 13.35 -63.52 46.23
CA MET A 1 12.48 -62.72 45.36
C MET A 1 12.98 -61.28 45.42
N GLU A 2 14.19 -60.98 44.94
CA GLU A 2 14.71 -61.04 43.54
C GLU A 2 14.23 -59.81 42.74
N ALA A 3 15.10 -58.86 42.37
CA ALA A 3 16.15 -58.87 41.32
C ALA A 3 15.55 -58.62 39.91
N SER A 4 16.18 -57.92 38.96
CA SER A 4 17.60 -57.57 38.69
C SER A 4 17.85 -56.02 38.64
N GLN A 5 19.05 -55.41 38.59
CA GLN A 5 20.31 -55.63 37.81
C GLN A 5 20.09 -55.52 36.27
N SER A 6 21.01 -55.04 35.40
CA SER A 6 22.36 -54.40 35.47
C SER A 6 22.75 -53.98 34.01
N ASP A 7 23.72 -53.13 33.62
CA ASP A 7 24.69 -52.21 34.28
C ASP A 7 25.19 -51.16 33.22
N VAL A 8 25.60 -49.93 33.56
CA VAL A 8 27.00 -49.43 33.72
C VAL A 8 27.98 -49.71 32.56
N MET A 9 28.45 -48.65 31.85
CA MET A 9 29.88 -48.26 31.69
C MET A 9 30.07 -47.03 30.77
N ASP A 10 31.01 -46.16 31.14
CA ASP A 10 31.64 -45.11 30.31
C ASP A 10 33.16 -45.25 30.46
N LEU A 11 33.91 -45.21 29.34
CA LEU A 11 35.37 -45.25 29.32
C LEU A 11 35.92 -44.50 28.10
N CYS A 12 36.63 -43.40 28.34
CA CYS A 12 37.39 -42.65 27.33
C CYS A 12 38.75 -43.32 27.02
N SER A 13 39.20 -43.30 25.75
CA SER A 13 40.63 -43.28 25.35
C SER A 13 40.84 -43.05 23.85
N SER A 14 41.97 -42.42 23.51
CA SER A 14 42.69 -42.53 22.22
C SER A 14 44.12 -43.02 22.52
N PRO A 15 44.94 -43.45 21.52
CA PRO A 15 45.84 -42.48 20.85
C PRO A 15 46.35 -42.82 19.41
N GLU A 16 47.05 -41.84 18.83
CA GLU A 16 48.28 -41.89 17.99
C GLU A 16 48.40 -42.66 16.63
N ASP A 17 48.46 -41.84 15.56
CA ASP A 17 49.61 -41.57 14.66
C ASP A 17 50.41 -42.72 13.96
N ARG A 18 50.50 -42.65 12.62
CA ARG A 18 51.64 -43.14 11.82
C ARG A 18 51.81 -42.36 10.51
N LYS A 19 53.05 -42.11 10.07
CA LYS A 19 53.40 -41.11 9.04
C LYS A 19 54.17 -41.68 7.83
N GLN A 20 53.79 -41.21 6.63
CA GLN A 20 54.63 -40.84 5.47
C GLN A 20 55.58 -41.90 4.82
N PRO A 21 56.27 -41.58 3.70
CA PRO A 21 56.11 -40.49 2.71
C PRO A 21 55.80 -41.01 1.27
N THR A 22 55.31 -40.18 0.33
CA THR A 22 56.05 -39.59 -0.83
C THR A 22 55.02 -39.09 -1.88
N SER A 23 55.29 -38.33 -2.96
CA SER A 23 56.27 -37.25 -3.27
C SER A 23 55.91 -36.54 -4.61
N ILE A 24 56.76 -35.63 -5.11
CA ILE A 24 56.87 -35.09 -6.50
C ILE A 24 55.75 -34.16 -7.06
N THR A 25 56.10 -32.86 -7.10
CA THR A 25 55.78 -31.75 -8.04
C THR A 25 54.48 -31.70 -8.86
N ALA A 26 53.79 -30.53 -8.84
CA ALA A 26 53.61 -29.60 -9.97
C ALA A 26 52.46 -28.57 -9.70
N ASP A 27 52.34 -27.57 -10.58
CA ASP A 27 51.54 -26.33 -10.51
C ASP A 27 50.16 -26.33 -9.81
N ARG A 28 49.82 -25.16 -9.23
CA ARG A 28 48.45 -24.77 -8.88
C ARG A 28 47.95 -23.63 -9.76
N PRO A 29 47.03 -23.90 -10.71
CA PRO A 29 46.17 -22.88 -11.27
C PRO A 29 45.28 -22.23 -10.19
N CYS A 30 44.75 -21.04 -10.47
CA CYS A 30 43.83 -20.34 -9.58
C CYS A 30 42.57 -21.18 -9.31
N ARG A 31 42.28 -21.52 -8.03
CA ARG A 31 41.02 -22.16 -7.67
C ARG A 31 39.89 -21.14 -7.74
N SER A 32 39.05 -21.25 -8.76
CA SER A 32 37.68 -20.73 -8.75
C SER A 32 36.93 -21.34 -7.56
N VAL A 33 36.53 -20.51 -6.61
CA VAL A 33 35.68 -20.94 -5.49
C VAL A 33 34.24 -20.96 -5.98
N GLU A 34 33.76 -22.14 -6.38
CA GLU A 34 32.32 -22.37 -6.51
C GLU A 34 31.68 -22.25 -5.12
N LEU A 35 30.85 -21.22 -4.95
CA LEU A 35 30.13 -20.96 -3.70
C LEU A 35 28.83 -21.78 -3.70
N ALA A 36 28.61 -22.55 -2.63
CA ALA A 36 27.36 -23.29 -2.46
C ALA A 36 26.16 -22.31 -2.43
N PRO A 37 25.10 -22.54 -3.23
CA PRO A 37 24.00 -21.61 -3.38
C PRO A 37 23.19 -21.44 -2.07
N GLY A 38 22.62 -20.25 -1.89
CA GLY A 38 21.67 -19.94 -0.81
C GLY A 38 22.27 -19.48 0.53
N ILE A 39 23.58 -19.59 0.75
CA ILE A 39 24.21 -19.10 1.99
C ILE A 39 24.61 -17.62 1.85
N VAL A 40 23.87 -16.73 2.51
CA VAL A 40 24.21 -15.29 2.60
C VAL A 40 25.35 -15.07 3.60
N ARG A 41 26.54 -14.72 3.09
CA ARG A 41 27.71 -14.26 3.87
C ARG A 41 28.38 -13.12 3.12
N LYS A 42 29.22 -12.33 3.80
CA LYS A 42 30.11 -11.36 3.13
C LYS A 42 30.94 -12.08 2.07
N GLY A 43 30.84 -11.63 0.81
CA GLY A 43 31.47 -12.27 -0.35
C GLY A 43 30.53 -13.13 -1.22
N SER A 44 29.35 -13.53 -0.73
CA SER A 44 28.38 -14.27 -1.56
C SER A 44 27.92 -13.44 -2.76
N VAL A 45 27.76 -14.10 -3.92
CA VAL A 45 27.31 -13.49 -5.18
C VAL A 45 25.97 -14.11 -5.60
N PHE A 46 25.09 -13.28 -6.15
CA PHE A 46 23.77 -13.65 -6.67
C PHE A 46 23.60 -13.13 -8.10
N ASN A 47 22.78 -13.80 -8.90
CA ASN A 47 22.54 -13.48 -10.31
C ASN A 47 21.71 -12.20 -10.50
N SER A 48 20.94 -11.83 -9.47
CA SER A 48 20.15 -10.60 -9.40
C SER A 48 20.06 -10.03 -7.97
N GLY A 49 19.66 -8.76 -7.86
CA GLY A 49 19.35 -8.13 -6.57
C GLY A 49 18.05 -8.60 -5.94
N GLU A 50 17.20 -9.31 -6.70
CA GLU A 50 15.95 -9.94 -6.23
C GLU A 50 16.27 -11.28 -5.55
N GLU A 51 17.07 -12.12 -6.18
CA GLU A 51 17.59 -13.36 -5.59
C GLU A 51 18.34 -13.07 -4.27
N ALA A 52 19.20 -12.03 -4.27
CA ALA A 52 19.87 -11.58 -3.06
C ALA A 52 18.88 -11.10 -1.96
N ARG A 53 17.83 -10.36 -2.32
CA ARG A 53 16.74 -9.95 -1.41
C ARG A 53 16.08 -11.17 -0.79
N GLU A 54 15.76 -12.17 -1.60
CA GLU A 54 15.02 -13.37 -1.16
C GLU A 54 15.88 -14.28 -0.29
N ALA A 55 17.16 -14.47 -0.61
CA ALA A 55 18.10 -15.18 0.25
C ALA A 55 18.27 -14.51 1.63
N ILE A 56 18.34 -13.17 1.68
CA ILE A 56 18.43 -12.40 2.93
C ILE A 56 17.14 -12.55 3.76
N TYR A 57 15.98 -12.34 3.14
CA TYR A 57 14.69 -12.48 3.84
C TYR A 57 14.43 -13.93 4.27
N ALA A 58 14.85 -14.94 3.50
CA ALA A 58 14.73 -16.36 3.86
C ALA A 58 15.70 -16.79 4.99
N HIS A 59 16.84 -16.11 5.14
CA HIS A 59 17.73 -16.32 6.28
C HIS A 59 17.02 -15.93 7.59
N GLU A 60 16.59 -14.68 7.65
CA GLU A 60 15.99 -14.03 8.82
C GLU A 60 14.59 -14.53 9.15
N ALA A 61 13.83 -14.94 8.14
CA ALA A 61 12.57 -15.65 8.27
C ALA A 61 12.66 -16.83 9.25
N ARG A 62 13.68 -17.69 9.11
CA ARG A 62 13.83 -18.88 9.97
C ARG A 62 14.09 -18.52 11.44
N LEU A 63 14.74 -17.38 11.67
CA LEU A 63 14.98 -16.82 12.99
C LEU A 63 13.76 -16.07 13.55
N GLY A 64 12.72 -15.82 12.74
CA GLY A 64 11.50 -15.14 13.16
C GLY A 64 11.62 -13.61 13.24
N HIS A 65 12.54 -13.01 12.48
CA HIS A 65 12.72 -11.56 12.40
C HIS A 65 12.24 -11.02 11.04
N CYS A 66 11.60 -9.86 11.04
CA CYS A 66 11.11 -9.20 9.82
C CYS A 66 12.11 -8.14 9.35
N TRP A 67 12.28 -8.03 8.03
CA TRP A 67 13.27 -7.13 7.42
C TRP A 67 12.70 -6.34 6.25
N HIS A 68 13.28 -5.17 6.01
CA HIS A 68 12.91 -4.26 4.92
C HIS A 68 14.16 -3.67 4.23
N ILE A 69 13.95 -3.07 3.06
CA ILE A 69 14.97 -2.26 2.38
C ILE A 69 14.98 -0.87 3.00
N ALA A 70 16.01 -0.55 3.78
CA ALA A 70 16.14 0.73 4.48
C ALA A 70 16.81 1.82 3.62
N GLN A 71 17.73 1.44 2.73
CA GLN A 71 18.44 2.38 1.85
C GLN A 71 18.75 1.74 0.50
N GLY A 72 18.86 2.58 -0.54
CA GLY A 72 19.34 2.19 -1.86
C GLY A 72 20.11 3.33 -2.53
N LYS A 73 21.06 2.99 -3.41
CA LYS A 73 21.68 3.91 -4.37
C LYS A 73 21.51 3.34 -5.77
N ILE A 74 21.21 4.21 -6.72
CA ILE A 74 20.96 3.88 -8.12
C ILE A 74 22.20 4.28 -8.96
N ASP A 75 22.50 3.55 -10.03
CA ASP A 75 23.52 3.93 -11.03
C ASP A 75 22.94 4.86 -12.12
N GLN A 76 23.83 5.35 -12.99
CA GLN A 76 23.48 6.26 -14.10
C GLN A 76 22.52 5.64 -15.13
N HIS A 77 22.28 4.32 -15.07
CA HIS A 77 21.41 3.57 -15.97
C HIS A 77 20.15 3.04 -15.25
N GLY A 78 19.77 3.62 -14.10
CA GLY A 78 18.53 3.32 -13.38
C GLY A 78 18.56 2.06 -12.48
N ASN A 79 19.69 1.34 -12.40
CA ASN A 79 19.76 0.07 -11.64
C ASN A 79 20.26 0.30 -10.21
N ARG A 80 19.89 -0.57 -9.25
CA ARG A 80 20.24 -0.41 -7.83
C ARG A 80 21.70 -0.77 -7.53
N LYS A 81 22.64 0.13 -7.81
CA LYS A 81 24.09 0.00 -7.50
C LYS A 81 24.39 -0.50 -6.09
N LYS A 82 23.63 -0.06 -5.07
CA LYS A 82 23.72 -0.57 -3.69
C LYS A 82 22.32 -0.70 -3.09
N VAL A 83 22.09 -1.73 -2.27
CA VAL A 83 20.90 -1.90 -1.44
C VAL A 83 21.31 -2.28 -0.02
N THR A 84 20.68 -1.67 0.98
CA THR A 84 20.84 -1.98 2.40
C THR A 84 19.53 -2.50 2.96
N PHE A 85 19.54 -3.76 3.39
CA PHE A 85 18.43 -4.38 4.13
C PHE A 85 18.69 -4.25 5.63
N ARG A 86 17.64 -4.08 6.42
CA ARG A 86 17.71 -3.98 7.89
C ARG A 86 16.52 -4.69 8.54
N CYS A 87 16.69 -5.11 9.78
CA CYS A 87 15.56 -5.54 10.61
C CYS A 87 14.52 -4.41 10.75
N ASN A 88 13.24 -4.76 10.88
CA ASN A 88 12.17 -3.80 11.19
C ASN A 88 12.45 -3.02 12.48
N HIS A 89 13.05 -3.65 13.49
CA HIS A 89 13.42 -2.98 14.73
C HIS A 89 14.55 -1.95 14.61
N TYR A 90 15.15 -1.76 13.43
CA TYR A 90 16.04 -0.64 13.17
C TYR A 90 15.30 0.70 13.34
N TYR A 91 15.67 1.48 14.36
CA TYR A 91 15.06 2.77 14.70
C TYR A 91 13.56 2.70 15.08
N HIS A 92 13.02 1.52 15.43
CA HIS A 92 11.65 1.44 15.93
C HIS A 92 11.50 2.27 17.21
N ALA A 93 10.40 3.02 17.28
CA ALA A 93 10.01 3.76 18.47
C ALA A 93 9.55 2.78 19.57
N VAL A 94 10.22 2.80 20.73
CA VAL A 94 9.68 2.16 21.93
C VAL A 94 8.55 3.05 22.45
N PRO A 95 7.33 2.52 22.67
CA PRO A 95 6.26 3.28 23.31
C PRO A 95 6.60 3.52 24.79
N VAL A 96 6.93 4.76 25.14
CA VAL A 96 7.24 5.17 26.53
C VAL A 96 5.97 5.61 27.28
N HIS A 97 4.79 5.38 26.70
CA HIS A 97 3.50 5.89 27.18
C HIS A 97 2.46 4.77 27.25
N SER A 98 1.71 4.73 28.34
CA SER A 98 0.64 3.77 28.56
C SER A 98 -0.51 3.98 27.57
N THR A 99 -1.14 2.90 27.11
CA THR A 99 -2.31 2.91 26.22
C THR A 99 -3.57 3.53 26.83
N VAL A 100 -3.51 3.93 28.11
CA VAL A 100 -4.59 4.55 28.88
C VAL A 100 -4.56 6.09 28.83
N ILE A 101 -3.48 6.70 28.31
CA ILE A 101 -3.26 8.17 28.33
C ILE A 101 -3.74 8.83 27.01
N ASP A 102 -4.15 10.10 27.08
CA ASP A 102 -4.71 10.84 25.94
C ASP A 102 -3.68 11.05 24.80
N PRO A 103 -4.02 10.72 23.53
CA PRO A 103 -3.16 10.97 22.38
C PRO A 103 -2.71 12.42 22.16
N ALA A 104 -3.32 13.41 22.82
CA ALA A 104 -2.86 14.80 22.82
C ALA A 104 -1.48 14.96 23.48
N ASP A 105 -1.20 14.23 24.56
CA ASP A 105 0.07 14.33 25.31
C ASP A 105 1.25 13.69 24.56
N HIS A 106 0.97 12.75 23.65
CA HIS A 106 1.97 12.12 22.78
C HIS A 106 2.75 13.12 21.90
N ARG A 107 2.31 14.39 21.79
CA ARG A 107 2.99 15.45 21.05
C ARG A 107 4.27 15.99 21.72
N ARG A 108 4.61 15.58 22.95
CA ARG A 108 5.75 16.15 23.72
C ARG A 108 6.78 15.14 24.25
N GLY A 109 6.69 13.86 23.87
CA GLY A 109 7.69 12.84 24.21
C GLY A 109 8.92 12.87 23.29
N LYS A 110 10.12 12.63 23.85
CA LYS A 110 11.31 12.26 23.05
C LYS A 110 11.34 10.74 22.89
N THR A 111 11.21 10.27 21.66
CA THR A 111 11.21 8.83 21.33
C THR A 111 12.53 8.16 21.69
N ILE A 112 12.48 7.12 22.53
CA ILE A 112 13.57 6.16 22.70
C ILE A 112 13.51 5.17 21.54
N LYS A 113 14.66 4.90 20.90
CA LYS A 113 14.78 4.07 19.70
C LYS A 113 15.38 2.72 20.04
N THR A 114 14.86 1.63 19.47
CA THR A 114 15.62 0.39 19.40
C THR A 114 16.72 0.54 18.34
N GLU A 115 17.98 0.59 18.78
CA GLU A 115 19.13 0.58 17.87
C GLU A 115 19.47 -0.86 17.49
N CYS A 116 18.54 -1.57 16.83
CA CYS A 116 18.87 -2.87 16.24
C CYS A 116 19.85 -2.65 15.07
N LEU A 117 21.08 -3.16 15.25
CA LEU A 117 22.18 -2.94 14.30
C LEU A 117 22.17 -3.94 13.13
N ALA A 118 21.32 -4.97 13.18
CA ALA A 118 21.21 -6.01 12.17
C ALA A 118 20.93 -5.43 10.77
N HIS A 119 21.87 -5.64 9.85
CA HIS A 119 21.79 -5.15 8.47
C HIS A 119 22.69 -5.91 7.49
N VAL A 120 22.26 -5.93 6.22
CA VAL A 120 23.02 -6.51 5.10
C VAL A 120 23.15 -5.48 4.00
N ASN A 121 24.35 -5.33 3.46
CA ASN A 121 24.64 -4.47 2.32
C ASN A 121 24.98 -5.32 1.09
N ILE A 122 24.21 -5.19 -0.01
CA ILE A 122 24.58 -5.75 -1.32
C ILE A 122 24.96 -4.63 -2.29
N ASN A 123 25.95 -4.88 -3.14
CA ASN A 123 26.37 -4.00 -4.22
C ASN A 123 26.26 -4.73 -5.57
N ARG A 124 25.77 -4.04 -6.60
CA ARG A 124 25.85 -4.52 -7.98
C ARG A 124 27.31 -4.58 -8.43
N ILE A 125 27.71 -5.66 -9.11
CA ILE A 125 29.01 -5.75 -9.79
C ILE A 125 28.90 -4.98 -11.12
N SER A 126 29.84 -4.06 -11.37
CA SER A 126 29.87 -3.21 -12.56
C SER A 126 29.68 -4.00 -13.85
N ASN A 127 28.89 -3.46 -14.78
CA ASN A 127 28.63 -4.00 -16.12
C ASN A 127 28.05 -5.43 -16.14
N SER A 128 27.37 -5.87 -15.07
CA SER A 128 26.73 -7.20 -14.98
C SER A 128 25.33 -7.13 -14.36
N SER A 129 24.59 -8.24 -14.36
CA SER A 129 23.37 -8.40 -13.54
C SER A 129 23.68 -8.72 -12.07
N LEU A 130 24.92 -9.13 -11.77
CA LEU A 130 25.30 -9.78 -10.51
C LEU A 130 25.34 -8.80 -9.32
N TYR A 131 25.02 -9.32 -8.14
CA TYR A 131 25.09 -8.59 -6.87
C TYR A 131 25.94 -9.37 -5.88
N HIS A 132 26.83 -8.69 -5.16
CA HIS A 132 27.66 -9.29 -4.11
C HIS A 132 27.37 -8.68 -2.74
N VAL A 133 27.45 -9.52 -1.71
CA VAL A 133 27.26 -9.10 -0.31
C VAL A 133 28.54 -8.48 0.23
N THR A 134 28.48 -7.21 0.62
CA THR A 134 29.64 -6.44 1.11
C THR A 134 29.76 -6.38 2.63
N LEU A 135 28.64 -6.53 3.34
CA LEU A 135 28.58 -6.57 4.80
C LEU A 135 27.36 -7.37 5.23
N THR A 136 27.53 -8.19 6.25
CA THR A 136 26.48 -8.89 7.00
C THR A 136 26.67 -8.63 8.49
N HIS A 137 25.65 -8.08 9.15
CA HIS A 137 25.53 -7.98 10.59
C HIS A 137 24.18 -8.61 10.94
N TRP A 138 24.20 -9.76 11.62
CA TRP A 138 23.01 -10.57 11.87
C TRP A 138 22.50 -10.44 13.32
N ASP A 139 23.31 -9.87 14.21
CA ASP A 139 23.00 -9.83 15.64
C ASP A 139 21.89 -8.83 15.97
N HIS A 140 20.80 -9.35 16.55
CA HIS A 140 19.64 -8.60 17.02
C HIS A 140 19.71 -8.36 18.53
N ASN A 141 19.18 -7.22 18.98
CA ASN A 141 19.07 -6.86 20.40
C ASN A 141 17.63 -6.95 20.94
N HIS A 142 16.79 -7.78 20.31
CA HIS A 142 15.40 -8.03 20.66
C HIS A 142 15.03 -9.49 20.34
N PRO A 143 13.98 -10.04 20.98
CA PRO A 143 13.48 -11.38 20.66
C PRO A 143 12.88 -11.47 19.24
N ARG A 144 12.51 -12.70 18.86
CA ARG A 144 11.76 -13.01 17.64
C ARG A 144 10.48 -12.15 17.56
N GLU A 145 10.21 -11.57 16.39
CA GLU A 145 8.92 -10.90 16.11
C GLU A 145 7.81 -11.93 15.87
N ILE A 146 8.18 -13.11 15.39
CA ILE A 146 7.27 -14.17 14.94
C ILE A 146 7.45 -15.41 15.84
N PRO A 147 6.38 -15.88 16.51
CA PRO A 147 6.40 -17.10 17.31
C PRO A 147 6.80 -18.33 16.49
N GLU A 148 7.32 -19.36 17.16
CA GLU A 148 7.72 -20.60 16.50
C GLU A 148 6.53 -21.32 15.88
N GLY A 149 6.69 -21.75 14.63
CA GLY A 149 5.61 -22.31 13.79
C GLY A 149 4.67 -21.28 13.15
N ALA A 150 4.70 -19.99 13.52
CA ALA A 150 3.79 -19.00 12.94
C ALA A 150 4.20 -18.55 11.52
N PRO A 151 3.25 -18.42 10.56
CA PRO A 151 3.56 -18.10 9.17
C PRO A 151 3.93 -16.63 8.97
N ILE A 152 4.94 -16.38 8.13
CA ILE A 152 5.55 -15.06 7.95
C ILE A 152 4.80 -14.26 6.89
N ARG A 153 4.24 -13.12 7.30
CA ARG A 153 3.52 -12.19 6.41
C ARG A 153 4.48 -11.39 5.52
N ARG A 154 5.07 -12.03 4.51
CA ARG A 154 5.79 -11.34 3.43
C ARG A 154 4.82 -10.70 2.44
N LYS A 155 5.25 -9.63 1.76
CA LYS A 155 4.57 -9.21 0.51
C LYS A 155 4.82 -10.31 -0.55
N PRO A 156 3.81 -10.72 -1.32
CA PRO A 156 3.98 -11.65 -2.42
C PRO A 156 5.03 -11.17 -3.42
N THR A 157 5.92 -12.06 -3.86
CA THR A 157 6.95 -11.79 -4.87
C THR A 157 6.32 -11.58 -6.25
N ALA A 158 7.09 -11.11 -7.23
CA ALA A 158 6.58 -10.96 -8.61
C ALA A 158 6.09 -12.30 -9.20
N ALA A 159 6.79 -13.40 -8.90
CA ALA A 159 6.39 -14.75 -9.32
C ALA A 159 5.15 -15.25 -8.57
N GLU A 160 5.06 -15.06 -7.24
CA GLU A 160 3.86 -15.40 -6.46
C GLU A 160 2.65 -14.57 -6.93
N LYS A 161 2.83 -13.26 -7.17
CA LYS A 161 1.80 -12.40 -7.75
C LYS A 161 1.32 -12.97 -9.09
N ALA A 162 2.23 -13.32 -10.00
CA ALA A 162 1.89 -13.81 -11.34
C ALA A 162 1.15 -15.16 -11.30
N GLU A 163 1.57 -16.10 -10.46
CA GLU A 163 0.92 -17.41 -10.36
C GLU A 163 -0.45 -17.31 -9.67
N ILE A 164 -0.58 -16.49 -8.62
CA ILE A 164 -1.87 -16.21 -7.99
C ILE A 164 -2.80 -15.45 -8.95
N SER A 165 -2.25 -14.57 -9.81
CA SER A 165 -3.03 -13.93 -10.89
C SER A 165 -3.57 -14.96 -11.87
N LYS A 166 -2.73 -15.89 -12.35
CA LYS A 166 -3.19 -17.00 -13.21
C LYS A 166 -4.32 -17.77 -12.53
N LEU A 167 -4.13 -18.20 -11.29
CA LEU A 167 -5.12 -19.01 -10.54
C LEU A 167 -6.43 -18.26 -10.29
N ALA A 168 -6.39 -16.95 -10.05
CA ALA A 168 -7.58 -16.10 -9.94
C ALA A 168 -8.29 -15.91 -11.30
N THR A 169 -7.54 -15.90 -12.41
CA THR A 169 -8.08 -15.82 -13.79
C THR A 169 -8.39 -17.17 -14.44
N SER A 170 -8.01 -18.32 -13.84
CA SER A 170 -8.22 -19.66 -14.41
C SER A 170 -9.63 -20.21 -14.16
N SER A 171 -10.51 -19.41 -13.56
CA SER A 171 -11.96 -19.56 -13.70
C SER A 171 -12.31 -19.63 -15.20
N THR A 172 -13.19 -20.56 -15.58
CA THR A 172 -13.31 -21.11 -16.95
C THR A 172 -13.90 -20.18 -18.02
N GLN A 173 -13.90 -18.87 -17.77
CA GLN A 173 -14.54 -17.86 -18.61
C GLN A 173 -13.51 -16.87 -19.16
N ILE A 174 -12.91 -17.18 -20.31
CA ILE A 174 -12.06 -16.24 -21.05
C ILE A 174 -12.97 -15.28 -21.83
N PHE A 175 -13.17 -14.06 -21.32
CA PHE A 175 -14.01 -13.06 -21.98
C PHE A 175 -13.21 -12.17 -22.94
N THR A 176 -13.57 -12.21 -24.22
CA THR A 176 -13.17 -11.23 -25.23
C THR A 176 -14.39 -10.44 -25.70
N HIS A 177 -14.29 -9.10 -25.71
CA HIS A 177 -15.30 -8.06 -25.99
C HIS A 177 -15.92 -7.38 -24.76
N GLY A 178 -16.16 -6.06 -24.92
CA GLY A 178 -16.41 -5.11 -23.82
C GLY A 178 -17.84 -5.07 -23.27
N GLN A 179 -18.61 -6.14 -23.42
CA GLN A 179 -19.96 -6.30 -22.84
C GLN A 179 -20.12 -7.76 -22.41
N ILE A 180 -20.49 -7.99 -21.15
CA ILE A 180 -20.73 -9.31 -20.56
C ILE A 180 -22.11 -9.27 -19.91
N VAL A 181 -22.96 -10.23 -20.25
CA VAL A 181 -24.29 -10.42 -19.65
C VAL A 181 -24.27 -11.69 -18.82
N ASN A 182 -24.79 -11.61 -17.59
CA ASN A 182 -25.02 -12.76 -16.72
C ASN A 182 -26.53 -13.03 -16.64
N LEU A 183 -26.91 -14.30 -16.70
CA LEU A 183 -28.30 -14.76 -16.60
C LEU A 183 -28.43 -15.72 -15.41
N ASP A 184 -29.63 -15.86 -14.86
CA ASP A 184 -29.98 -17.00 -14.00
C ASP A 184 -30.61 -18.15 -14.80
N GLU A 185 -31.02 -19.20 -14.08
CA GLU A 185 -31.60 -20.42 -14.65
C GLU A 185 -32.87 -20.12 -15.46
N ASP A 186 -33.69 -19.14 -15.00
CA ASP A 186 -34.91 -18.65 -15.67
C ASP A 186 -34.63 -17.68 -16.84
N GLN A 187 -33.35 -17.51 -17.24
CA GLN A 187 -32.89 -16.58 -18.29
C GLN A 187 -33.12 -15.09 -17.96
N VAL A 188 -33.32 -14.73 -16.69
CA VAL A 188 -33.42 -13.32 -16.26
C VAL A 188 -32.03 -12.72 -16.13
N VAL A 189 -31.87 -11.48 -16.59
CA VAL A 189 -30.58 -10.78 -16.56
C VAL A 189 -30.18 -10.40 -15.12
N THR A 190 -29.27 -11.17 -14.53
CA THR A 190 -28.71 -10.91 -13.20
C THR A 190 -27.54 -9.93 -13.23
N GLY A 191 -26.90 -9.73 -14.39
CA GLY A 191 -25.80 -8.78 -14.54
C GLY A 191 -25.58 -8.29 -15.98
N ILE A 192 -25.12 -7.04 -16.12
CA ILE A 192 -24.59 -6.46 -17.36
C ILE A 192 -23.34 -5.65 -17.00
N TRP A 193 -22.16 -6.13 -17.37
CA TRP A 193 -20.87 -5.44 -17.18
C TRP A 193 -20.40 -4.91 -18.54
N TRP A 194 -19.87 -3.68 -18.60
CA TRP A 194 -19.32 -3.15 -19.85
C TRP A 194 -18.16 -2.18 -19.67
N GLN A 195 -17.33 -2.14 -20.72
CA GLN A 195 -16.13 -1.35 -20.82
C GLN A 195 -15.83 -1.04 -22.29
N SER A 196 -15.63 0.23 -22.63
CA SER A 196 -15.12 0.63 -23.95
C SER A 196 -13.60 0.44 -24.06
N LEU A 197 -13.07 0.28 -25.28
CA LEU A 197 -11.63 0.02 -25.51
C LEU A 197 -10.71 1.01 -24.78
N LEU A 198 -11.04 2.31 -24.82
CA LEU A 198 -10.31 3.36 -24.11
C LEU A 198 -10.30 3.14 -22.58
N GLN A 199 -11.39 2.68 -21.99
CA GLN A 199 -11.44 2.37 -20.56
C GLN A 199 -10.58 1.15 -20.23
N GLY A 200 -10.56 0.14 -21.09
CA GLY A 200 -9.66 -1.02 -20.95
C GLY A 200 -8.18 -0.68 -21.14
N GLU A 201 -7.85 0.27 -22.01
CA GLU A 201 -6.49 0.83 -22.13
C GLU A 201 -6.08 1.64 -20.90
N LEU A 202 -6.96 2.51 -20.40
CA LEU A 202 -6.73 3.28 -19.17
C LEU A 202 -6.60 2.36 -17.94
N CYS A 203 -7.42 1.33 -17.84
CA CYS A 203 -7.36 0.30 -16.81
C CYS A 203 -6.01 -0.45 -16.83
N ARG A 204 -5.56 -0.89 -18.02
CA ARG A 204 -4.25 -1.56 -18.17
C ARG A 204 -3.03 -0.66 -17.97
N ARG A 205 -3.19 0.67 -18.04
CA ARG A 205 -2.08 1.65 -17.90
C ARG A 205 -2.00 2.32 -16.53
N TYR A 206 -3.12 2.44 -15.83
CA TYR A 206 -3.26 3.20 -14.57
C TYR A 206 -4.11 2.46 -13.53
N GLY A 207 -4.21 1.13 -13.65
CA GLY A 207 -4.98 0.25 -12.76
C GLY A 207 -4.32 -0.01 -11.41
N ASP A 208 -3.25 0.71 -11.06
CA ASP A 208 -2.50 0.53 -9.83
C ASP A 208 -3.39 0.70 -8.59
N ILE A 209 -4.29 1.69 -8.62
CA ILE A 209 -5.26 1.97 -7.55
C ILE A 209 -6.66 2.05 -8.13
N LEU A 210 -7.50 1.11 -7.70
CA LEU A 210 -8.90 1.00 -8.05
C LEU A 210 -9.77 1.62 -6.94
N ILE A 211 -10.76 2.42 -7.32
CA ILE A 211 -11.89 2.80 -6.46
C ILE A 211 -13.13 2.06 -6.96
N ASN A 212 -13.91 1.45 -6.07
CA ASN A 212 -15.18 0.80 -6.40
C ASN A 212 -16.31 1.26 -5.48
N ASP A 213 -17.50 1.42 -6.06
CA ASP A 213 -18.70 1.92 -5.40
C ASP A 213 -19.96 1.47 -6.16
N ASN A 214 -21.08 1.33 -5.45
CA ASN A 214 -22.38 1.02 -6.02
C ASN A 214 -23.35 2.17 -5.78
N THR A 215 -24.20 2.49 -6.77
CA THR A 215 -25.32 3.42 -6.56
C THR A 215 -26.68 2.91 -7.03
N TYR A 216 -27.64 2.99 -6.12
CA TYR A 216 -29.06 2.66 -6.33
C TYR A 216 -29.82 3.72 -7.14
N ALA A 217 -31.02 3.35 -7.63
CA ALA A 217 -31.97 4.21 -8.32
C ALA A 217 -31.40 4.95 -9.54
N ARG A 218 -30.52 4.27 -10.31
CA ARG A 218 -29.92 4.79 -11.56
C ARG A 218 -30.67 4.38 -12.82
N ASN A 219 -31.54 3.38 -12.73
CA ASN A 219 -32.38 2.87 -13.83
C ASN A 219 -33.76 2.46 -13.28
N GLN A 220 -34.72 2.28 -14.19
CA GLN A 220 -36.09 1.85 -13.92
C GLN A 220 -36.22 0.39 -13.44
N ASN A 221 -35.20 -0.44 -13.66
CA ASN A 221 -35.16 -1.85 -13.28
C ASN A 221 -34.70 -2.06 -11.82
N GLY A 222 -34.32 -0.99 -11.12
CA GLY A 222 -33.91 -1.02 -9.71
C GLY A 222 -32.48 -1.47 -9.45
N TYR A 223 -31.83 -2.16 -10.41
CA TYR A 223 -30.48 -2.72 -10.27
C TYR A 223 -29.44 -1.65 -9.85
N PRO A 224 -28.66 -1.91 -8.78
CA PRO A 224 -27.43 -1.17 -8.49
C PRO A 224 -26.54 -0.95 -9.72
N LEU A 225 -25.97 0.26 -9.81
CA LEU A 225 -24.90 0.60 -10.74
C LEU A 225 -23.57 0.58 -9.99
N ASN A 226 -22.79 -0.50 -10.16
CA ASN A 226 -21.39 -0.57 -9.76
C ASN A 226 -20.53 0.21 -10.75
N ILE A 227 -19.55 0.95 -10.24
CA ILE A 227 -18.54 1.63 -11.07
C ILE A 227 -17.13 1.33 -10.56
N GLY A 228 -16.23 0.98 -11.50
CA GLY A 228 -14.79 1.04 -11.27
C GLY A 228 -14.26 2.41 -11.66
N ILE A 229 -13.41 3.02 -10.84
CA ILE A 229 -12.73 4.29 -11.13
C ILE A 229 -11.23 4.12 -10.88
N ILE A 230 -10.41 4.55 -11.84
CA ILE A 230 -8.95 4.65 -11.70
C ILE A 230 -8.50 6.12 -11.72
N VAL A 231 -7.22 6.37 -11.43
CA VAL A 231 -6.62 7.71 -11.48
C VAL A 231 -5.51 7.75 -12.52
N ASP A 232 -5.69 8.57 -13.56
CA ASP A 232 -4.73 8.66 -14.67
C ASP A 232 -3.45 9.47 -14.34
N GLY A 233 -2.51 9.51 -15.29
CA GLY A 233 -1.30 10.34 -15.23
C GLY A 233 -1.53 11.87 -15.18
N GLN A 234 -2.78 12.34 -15.34
CA GLN A 234 -3.21 13.73 -15.09
C GLN A 234 -3.82 13.94 -13.70
N GLY A 235 -3.84 12.90 -12.86
CA GLY A 235 -4.45 12.90 -11.53
C GLY A 235 -5.98 12.96 -11.59
N SER A 236 -6.58 12.62 -12.74
CA SER A 236 -8.01 12.71 -13.01
C SER A 236 -8.67 11.36 -12.81
N SER A 237 -9.86 11.36 -12.21
CA SER A 237 -10.70 10.17 -12.07
C SER A 237 -11.21 9.74 -13.46
N ARG A 238 -11.12 8.45 -13.80
CA ARG A 238 -11.69 7.87 -15.03
C ARG A 238 -12.47 6.62 -14.70
N ASN A 239 -13.64 6.42 -15.31
CA ASN A 239 -14.40 5.18 -15.14
C ASN A 239 -13.69 4.04 -15.88
N ALA A 240 -13.23 3.02 -15.17
CA ALA A 240 -12.59 1.83 -15.74
C ALA A 240 -13.62 0.81 -16.26
N TRP A 241 -14.82 0.77 -15.70
CA TRP A 241 -15.98 0.02 -16.20
C TRP A 241 -17.27 0.58 -15.61
N TYR A 242 -18.40 0.05 -16.08
CA TYR A 242 -19.71 0.16 -15.45
C TYR A 242 -20.32 -1.25 -15.36
N ALA A 243 -21.11 -1.51 -14.33
CA ALA A 243 -21.92 -2.72 -14.28
C ALA A 243 -23.29 -2.47 -13.63
N LEU A 244 -24.33 -3.05 -14.21
CA LEU A 244 -25.61 -3.28 -13.55
C LEU A 244 -25.62 -4.71 -13.02
N HIS A 245 -26.15 -4.92 -11.80
CA HIS A 245 -26.26 -6.24 -11.21
C HIS A 245 -27.48 -6.31 -10.29
N ALA A 246 -28.10 -7.48 -10.16
CA ALA A 246 -29.38 -7.61 -9.48
C ALA A 246 -29.31 -7.40 -7.96
N ARG A 247 -28.16 -7.71 -7.32
CA ARG A 247 -27.99 -7.72 -5.86
C ARG A 247 -26.57 -7.30 -5.46
N GLU A 248 -26.40 -6.73 -4.27
CA GLU A 248 -25.08 -6.36 -3.70
C GLU A 248 -24.47 -7.50 -2.87
N ASP A 249 -24.60 -8.74 -3.33
CA ASP A 249 -24.07 -9.93 -2.66
C ASP A 249 -22.67 -10.34 -3.15
N VAL A 250 -22.07 -11.35 -2.50
CA VAL A 250 -20.72 -11.82 -2.80
C VAL A 250 -20.61 -12.35 -4.24
N ILE A 251 -21.67 -12.96 -4.78
CA ILE A 251 -21.64 -13.61 -6.10
C ILE A 251 -21.57 -12.57 -7.21
N HIS A 252 -22.39 -11.52 -7.12
CA HIS A 252 -22.37 -10.42 -8.08
C HIS A 252 -21.08 -9.59 -7.99
N HIS A 253 -20.54 -9.38 -6.79
CA HIS A 253 -19.24 -8.72 -6.64
C HIS A 253 -18.07 -9.59 -7.13
N ASP A 254 -18.09 -10.91 -6.89
CA ASP A 254 -17.08 -11.85 -7.41
C ASP A 254 -17.04 -11.79 -8.94
N TRP A 255 -18.20 -11.80 -9.58
CA TRP A 255 -18.33 -11.66 -11.03
C TRP A 255 -17.78 -10.32 -11.54
N VAL A 256 -18.17 -9.19 -10.94
CA VAL A 256 -17.67 -7.85 -11.34
C VAL A 256 -16.15 -7.73 -11.20
N PHE A 257 -15.56 -8.22 -10.11
CA PHE A 257 -14.11 -8.20 -9.93
C PHE A 257 -13.38 -9.20 -10.83
N THR A 258 -14.01 -10.32 -11.19
CA THR A 258 -13.48 -11.28 -12.16
C THR A 258 -13.39 -10.63 -13.55
N CYS A 259 -14.47 -9.99 -14.02
CA CYS A 259 -14.49 -9.24 -15.29
C CYS A 259 -13.44 -8.10 -15.31
N HIS A 260 -13.24 -7.39 -14.19
CA HIS A 260 -12.16 -6.41 -14.06
C HIS A 260 -10.77 -7.05 -14.17
N LEU A 261 -10.51 -8.13 -13.45
CA LEU A 261 -9.19 -8.80 -13.42
C LEU A 261 -8.82 -9.34 -14.80
N GLN A 262 -9.78 -9.89 -15.55
CA GLN A 262 -9.59 -10.39 -16.92
C GLN A 262 -9.39 -9.25 -17.94
N SER A 263 -10.02 -8.09 -17.72
CA SER A 263 -9.80 -6.86 -18.50
C SER A 263 -8.44 -6.22 -18.26
N ALA A 264 -7.99 -6.17 -17.00
CA ALA A 264 -6.72 -5.57 -16.61
C ALA A 264 -5.51 -6.49 -16.85
N GLY A 265 -5.68 -7.80 -16.65
CA GLY A 265 -4.61 -8.80 -16.69
C GLY A 265 -3.70 -8.81 -15.45
N PHE A 266 -4.00 -7.98 -14.43
CA PHE A 266 -3.25 -7.90 -13.17
C PHE A 266 -4.15 -7.40 -12.04
N HIS A 267 -3.81 -7.74 -10.79
CA HIS A 267 -4.48 -7.21 -9.61
C HIS A 267 -4.02 -5.77 -9.30
N PRO A 268 -4.91 -4.85 -8.91
CA PRO A 268 -4.51 -3.54 -8.41
C PRO A 268 -3.68 -3.65 -7.12
N ASP A 269 -2.71 -2.74 -6.94
CA ASP A 269 -1.92 -2.60 -5.71
C ASP A 269 -2.68 -1.90 -4.57
N GLY A 270 -3.93 -1.48 -4.82
CA GLY A 270 -4.89 -1.05 -3.80
C GLY A 270 -6.33 -0.95 -4.32
N LEU A 271 -7.28 -1.46 -3.54
CA LEU A 271 -8.73 -1.26 -3.73
C LEU A 271 -9.23 -0.25 -2.70
N VAL A 272 -10.02 0.74 -3.11
CA VAL A 272 -10.70 1.69 -2.21
C VAL A 272 -12.21 1.51 -2.40
N SER A 273 -12.95 1.18 -1.35
CA SER A 273 -14.43 1.10 -1.41
C SER A 273 -15.05 1.30 -0.03
N ASP A 274 -16.36 1.19 0.06
CA ASP A 274 -17.06 1.07 1.33
C ASP A 274 -16.70 -0.22 2.09
N ARG A 275 -16.87 -0.18 3.43
CA ARG A 275 -16.76 -1.34 4.33
C ARG A 275 -18.00 -2.26 4.20
N HIS A 276 -18.43 -2.57 2.98
CA HIS A 276 -19.56 -3.46 2.73
C HIS A 276 -19.14 -4.94 2.79
N ARG A 277 -19.94 -5.78 3.47
CA ARG A 277 -19.56 -7.17 3.77
C ARG A 277 -19.29 -8.01 2.52
N SER A 278 -20.09 -7.84 1.46
CA SER A 278 -19.90 -8.57 0.20
C SER A 278 -18.66 -8.12 -0.56
N ILE A 279 -18.38 -6.82 -0.63
CA ILE A 279 -17.17 -6.29 -1.26
C ILE A 279 -15.92 -6.79 -0.53
N ILE A 280 -15.92 -6.80 0.81
CA ILE A 280 -14.80 -7.33 1.62
C ILE A 280 -14.57 -8.82 1.32
N ALA A 281 -15.62 -9.64 1.40
CA ALA A 281 -15.53 -11.07 1.14
C ALA A 281 -15.06 -11.36 -0.30
N SER A 282 -15.56 -10.59 -1.27
CA SER A 282 -15.21 -10.74 -2.68
C SER A 282 -13.79 -10.28 -3.00
N ALA A 283 -13.34 -9.15 -2.43
CA ALA A 283 -11.95 -8.70 -2.53
C ALA A 283 -10.97 -9.75 -1.97
N HIS A 284 -11.30 -10.40 -0.85
CA HIS A 284 -10.51 -11.51 -0.32
C HIS A 284 -10.50 -12.78 -1.20
N ARG A 285 -11.53 -12.99 -2.03
CA ARG A 285 -11.67 -14.17 -2.91
C ARG A 285 -11.02 -13.96 -4.28
N ILE A 286 -11.34 -12.85 -4.93
CA ILE A 286 -10.96 -12.55 -6.33
C ILE A 286 -9.73 -11.64 -6.41
N LEU A 287 -9.48 -10.80 -5.40
CA LEU A 287 -8.35 -9.88 -5.35
C LEU A 287 -7.43 -10.12 -4.13
N PRO A 288 -7.02 -11.38 -3.81
CA PRO A 288 -6.33 -11.72 -2.56
C PRO A 288 -4.96 -11.04 -2.36
N LEU A 289 -4.38 -10.49 -3.44
CA LEU A 289 -3.12 -9.75 -3.43
C LEU A 289 -3.30 -8.25 -3.15
N THR A 290 -4.53 -7.74 -3.24
CA THR A 290 -4.87 -6.32 -3.21
C THR A 290 -5.17 -5.86 -1.77
N PRO A 291 -4.41 -4.89 -1.22
CA PRO A 291 -4.78 -4.19 0.01
C PRO A 291 -6.12 -3.47 -0.17
N HIS A 292 -7.09 -3.77 0.69
CA HIS A 292 -8.40 -3.12 0.67
C HIS A 292 -8.44 -1.97 1.68
N PHE A 293 -8.76 -0.77 1.19
CA PHE A 293 -8.93 0.45 1.97
C PHE A 293 -10.40 0.85 2.06
N PHE A 294 -10.85 1.28 3.25
CA PHE A 294 -12.23 1.66 3.51
C PHE A 294 -12.46 3.17 3.38
N CYS A 295 -13.50 3.55 2.65
CA CYS A 295 -14.14 4.86 2.80
C CYS A 295 -14.78 4.96 4.19
N ILE A 296 -14.32 5.91 5.00
CA ILE A 296 -14.94 6.25 6.29
C ILE A 296 -15.94 7.40 6.21
N HIS A 297 -16.01 8.13 5.09
CA HIS A 297 -16.81 9.36 5.01
C HIS A 297 -18.32 9.11 4.92
N HIS A 298 -18.74 7.98 4.32
CA HIS A 298 -20.15 7.62 4.25
C HIS A 298 -20.79 7.42 5.64
N LEU A 299 -20.02 7.19 6.71
CA LEU A 299 -20.54 7.18 8.07
C LEU A 299 -21.12 8.55 8.48
N ASP A 300 -20.29 9.60 8.45
CA ASP A 300 -20.70 10.97 8.81
C ASP A 300 -21.77 11.51 7.85
N GLY A 301 -21.62 11.21 6.56
CA GLY A 301 -22.61 11.51 5.53
C GLY A 301 -23.97 10.86 5.80
N ASN A 302 -24.00 9.56 6.14
CA ASN A 302 -25.26 8.84 6.40
C ASN A 302 -25.92 9.27 7.72
N VAL A 303 -25.16 9.50 8.79
CA VAL A 303 -25.72 10.01 10.05
C VAL A 303 -26.28 11.43 9.85
N THR A 304 -25.57 12.28 9.11
CA THR A 304 -26.06 13.63 8.75
C THR A 304 -27.29 13.58 7.84
N ALA A 305 -27.31 12.73 6.81
CA ALA A 305 -28.41 12.69 5.84
C ALA A 305 -29.72 12.14 6.44
N ASN A 306 -29.63 11.08 7.26
CA ASN A 306 -30.82 10.38 7.77
C ASN A 306 -31.31 10.95 9.10
N VAL A 307 -30.43 11.38 10.01
CA VAL A 307 -30.81 11.68 11.40
C VAL A 307 -30.96 13.18 11.67
N ARG A 308 -30.14 14.04 11.04
CA ARG A 308 -30.12 15.50 11.32
C ARG A 308 -31.47 16.20 11.18
N ARG A 309 -32.26 15.85 10.15
CA ARG A 309 -33.60 16.44 9.94
C ARG A 309 -34.59 16.06 11.03
N GLY A 310 -34.49 14.86 11.60
CA GLY A 310 -35.35 14.42 12.70
C GLY A 310 -35.01 15.04 14.05
N LEU A 311 -33.73 15.33 14.28
CA LEU A 311 -33.25 15.87 15.56
C LEU A 311 -33.32 17.40 15.68
N GLY A 312 -33.25 18.13 14.57
CA GLY A 312 -33.35 19.59 14.56
C GLY A 312 -32.31 20.26 15.46
N SER A 313 -32.77 20.91 16.55
CA SER A 313 -31.92 21.55 17.55
C SER A 313 -31.04 20.56 18.34
N GLN A 314 -31.53 19.34 18.58
CA GLN A 314 -30.79 18.30 19.32
C GLN A 314 -29.59 17.74 18.54
N TRP A 315 -29.44 18.09 17.26
CA TRP A 315 -28.36 17.60 16.40
C TRP A 315 -26.97 17.79 17.01
N SER A 316 -26.66 18.95 17.62
CA SER A 316 -25.33 19.22 18.17
C SER A 316 -24.96 18.29 19.34
N GLU A 317 -25.92 18.09 20.26
CA GLU A 317 -25.77 17.22 21.41
C GLU A 317 -25.72 15.75 20.99
N PHE A 318 -26.63 15.32 20.11
CA PHE A 318 -26.59 14.00 19.50
C PHE A 318 -25.26 13.73 18.78
N THR A 319 -24.72 14.68 18.01
CA THR A 319 -23.43 14.48 17.32
C THR A 319 -22.28 14.29 18.32
N GLN A 320 -22.25 15.04 19.43
CA GLN A 320 -21.26 14.82 20.49
C GLN A 320 -21.44 13.46 21.17
N MET A 321 -22.67 13.10 21.55
CA MET A 321 -22.95 11.80 22.18
C MET A 321 -22.68 10.63 21.23
N PHE A 322 -23.05 10.76 19.96
CA PHE A 322 -22.77 9.78 18.91
C PHE A 322 -21.27 9.55 18.79
N TRP A 323 -20.45 10.59 18.57
CA TRP A 323 -18.99 10.39 18.45
C TRP A 323 -18.32 9.97 19.77
N LYS A 324 -18.91 10.27 20.93
CA LYS A 324 -18.44 9.77 22.24
C LYS A 324 -18.71 8.27 22.41
N THR A 325 -19.91 7.79 22.09
CA THR A 325 -20.28 6.35 22.15
C THR A 325 -19.62 5.57 21.01
N TYR A 326 -19.61 6.13 19.81
CA TYR A 326 -18.92 5.59 18.64
C TYR A 326 -17.39 5.56 18.82
N ARG A 327 -16.82 6.19 19.86
CA ARG A 327 -15.42 5.96 20.25
C ARG A 327 -15.18 4.51 20.68
N ALA A 328 -16.13 3.86 21.37
CA ALA A 328 -16.02 2.45 21.72
C ALA A 328 -16.08 1.57 20.46
N TYR A 329 -17.06 1.77 19.58
CA TYR A 329 -17.11 1.11 18.27
C TYR A 329 -15.84 1.38 17.44
N LEU A 330 -15.29 2.60 17.50
CA LEU A 330 -14.01 2.91 16.86
C LEU A 330 -12.88 2.06 17.45
N GLN A 331 -12.81 1.85 18.76
CA GLN A 331 -11.79 1.02 19.41
C GLN A 331 -11.96 -0.48 19.14
N ASP A 332 -13.19 -0.99 19.16
CA ASP A 332 -13.48 -2.43 19.11
C ASP A 332 -13.62 -2.95 17.67
N GLU A 333 -14.17 -2.15 16.76
CA GLU A 333 -14.62 -2.60 15.43
C GLU A 333 -13.92 -1.92 14.24
N LEU A 334 -13.31 -0.74 14.42
CA LEU A 334 -12.56 -0.04 13.36
C LEU A 334 -11.05 0.04 13.62
N TYR A 335 -10.62 0.16 14.88
CA TYR A 335 -9.21 0.24 15.24
C TYR A 335 -8.44 -1.05 14.96
N PRO A 336 -9.00 -2.28 15.06
CA PRO A 336 -8.32 -3.48 14.62
C PRO A 336 -7.92 -3.41 13.14
N CYS A 337 -8.79 -2.87 12.28
CA CYS A 337 -8.54 -2.67 10.84
C CYS A 337 -8.01 -1.27 10.47
N ARG A 338 -7.40 -0.53 11.42
CA ARG A 338 -6.84 0.83 11.18
C ARG A 338 -5.86 0.93 10.02
N SER A 339 -5.15 -0.16 9.68
CA SER A 339 -4.30 -0.27 8.48
C SER A 339 -5.05 -0.15 7.15
N GLN A 340 -6.39 -0.21 7.16
CA GLN A 340 -7.25 -0.10 5.98
C GLN A 340 -7.88 1.30 5.83
N TRP A 341 -7.73 2.22 6.80
CA TRP A 341 -8.41 3.53 6.72
C TRP A 341 -7.70 4.69 7.41
N ALA A 342 -6.95 4.44 8.49
CA ALA A 342 -6.30 5.49 9.25
C ALA A 342 -5.02 5.95 8.53
N TRP A 343 -4.96 7.23 8.17
CA TRP A 343 -3.85 7.82 7.38
C TRP A 343 -2.45 7.54 7.95
N ALA A 344 -2.31 7.52 9.28
CA ALA A 344 -1.06 7.19 9.98
C ALA A 344 -0.54 5.76 9.70
N TYR A 345 -1.37 4.87 9.13
CA TYR A 345 -1.02 3.51 8.74
C TYR A 345 -1.08 3.30 7.22
N THR A 346 -2.02 3.93 6.50
CA THR A 346 -2.15 3.78 5.04
C THR A 346 -1.13 4.61 4.25
N SER A 347 -0.55 5.66 4.83
CA SER A 347 0.44 6.55 4.19
C SER A 347 1.75 5.90 3.72
N PHE A 348 2.05 4.67 4.18
CA PHE A 348 3.18 3.88 3.69
C PHE A 348 2.88 3.10 2.40
N GLN A 349 1.65 3.21 1.89
CA GLN A 349 1.22 2.60 0.63
C GLN A 349 0.91 3.69 -0.40
N PHE A 350 1.13 3.38 -1.68
CA PHE A 350 0.72 4.27 -2.76
C PHE A 350 -0.82 4.25 -2.86
N THR A 351 -1.44 5.42 -2.95
CA THR A 351 -2.91 5.56 -3.07
C THR A 351 -3.34 6.60 -4.11
N CYS A 352 -2.46 7.04 -5.02
CA CYS A 352 -2.73 8.15 -5.96
C CYS A 352 -3.22 9.46 -5.31
N GLY A 353 -2.88 9.71 -4.04
CA GLY A 353 -3.38 10.85 -3.25
C GLY A 353 -4.86 10.72 -2.86
N ILE A 354 -5.39 9.49 -2.82
CA ILE A 354 -6.74 9.20 -2.32
C ILE A 354 -6.67 9.16 -0.79
N HIS A 355 -7.33 10.14 -0.18
CA HIS A 355 -7.55 10.26 1.26
C HIS A 355 -9.04 10.38 1.61
N THR A 356 -9.90 10.59 0.61
CA THR A 356 -11.36 10.72 0.74
C THR A 356 -12.06 10.13 -0.49
N ASN A 357 -13.36 9.87 -0.36
CA ASN A 357 -14.26 9.44 -1.43
C ASN A 357 -14.65 10.57 -2.42
N GLY A 358 -14.17 11.80 -2.26
CA GLY A 358 -14.58 12.95 -3.10
C GLY A 358 -14.39 12.74 -4.62
N ARG A 359 -13.48 11.83 -5.01
CA ARG A 359 -13.33 11.36 -6.41
C ARG A 359 -14.53 10.56 -6.91
N VAL A 360 -15.04 9.62 -6.11
CA VAL A 360 -16.17 8.76 -6.48
C VAL A 360 -17.51 9.44 -6.25
N GLU A 361 -17.64 10.27 -5.20
CA GLU A 361 -18.78 11.19 -5.06
C GLU A 361 -18.91 12.14 -6.25
N GLY A 362 -17.79 12.62 -6.79
CA GLY A 362 -17.75 13.48 -7.98
C GLY A 362 -18.38 12.82 -9.20
N GLU A 363 -17.92 11.62 -9.57
CA GLU A 363 -18.52 10.89 -10.69
C GLU A 363 -19.94 10.41 -10.36
N ASN A 364 -20.25 9.99 -9.13
CA ASN A 364 -21.60 9.62 -8.74
C ASN A 364 -22.61 10.76 -8.83
N ARG A 365 -22.18 12.00 -8.58
CA ARG A 365 -22.98 13.21 -8.78
C ARG A 365 -23.31 13.43 -10.26
N VAL A 366 -22.37 13.12 -11.17
CA VAL A 366 -22.60 13.17 -12.62
C VAL A 366 -23.48 12.01 -13.09
N ASN A 367 -23.21 10.78 -12.62
CA ASN A 367 -24.01 9.59 -12.92
C ASN A 367 -25.47 9.73 -12.46
N LYS A 368 -25.73 10.50 -11.39
CA LYS A 368 -27.08 10.86 -10.91
C LYS A 368 -27.84 11.82 -11.85
N LEU A 369 -27.15 12.60 -12.70
CA LEU A 369 -27.77 13.45 -13.72
C LEU A 369 -28.07 12.67 -15.02
N ILE A 370 -27.28 11.62 -15.29
CA ILE A 370 -27.44 10.74 -16.45
C ILE A 370 -28.56 9.72 -16.22
N GLY A 371 -28.51 9.05 -15.06
CA GLY A 371 -29.47 8.02 -14.66
C GLY A 371 -30.68 8.54 -13.88
N GLY A 372 -31.52 7.61 -13.44
CA GLY A 372 -32.63 7.84 -12.54
C GLY A 372 -33.64 6.69 -12.55
N PRO A 373 -34.58 6.63 -11.59
CA PRO A 373 -35.59 5.56 -11.48
C PRO A 373 -36.64 5.57 -12.61
N LYS A 374 -36.54 6.50 -13.57
CA LYS A 374 -37.36 6.57 -14.79
C LYS A 374 -36.54 6.45 -16.10
N LYS A 375 -35.25 6.09 -16.01
CA LYS A 375 -34.37 5.88 -17.16
C LYS A 375 -34.31 4.38 -17.48
N SER A 376 -34.42 4.00 -18.75
CA SER A 376 -34.17 2.61 -19.13
C SER A 376 -32.69 2.26 -19.01
N ALA A 377 -32.35 0.98 -18.85
CA ALA A 377 -30.96 0.53 -18.81
C ALA A 377 -30.17 0.97 -20.07
N MET A 378 -30.80 0.99 -21.24
CA MET A 378 -30.21 1.49 -22.50
C MET A 378 -29.96 3.01 -22.47
N GLN A 379 -30.88 3.81 -21.91
CA GLN A 379 -30.66 5.25 -21.76
C GLN A 379 -29.50 5.57 -20.79
N LEU A 380 -29.41 4.81 -19.69
CA LEU A 380 -28.30 4.90 -18.75
C LEU A 380 -26.97 4.50 -19.43
N PHE A 381 -26.95 3.36 -20.12
CA PHE A 381 -25.79 2.87 -20.87
C PHE A 381 -25.27 3.91 -21.87
N ASN A 382 -26.14 4.49 -22.71
CA ASN A 382 -25.74 5.48 -23.70
C ASN A 382 -25.12 6.72 -23.05
N GLY A 383 -25.78 7.32 -22.05
CA GLY A 383 -25.28 8.53 -21.40
C GLY A 383 -23.98 8.34 -20.60
N LEU A 384 -23.77 7.15 -20.00
CA LEU A 384 -22.49 6.82 -19.32
C LEU A 384 -21.34 6.66 -20.33
N ASN A 385 -21.60 6.07 -21.49
CA ASN A 385 -20.62 5.98 -22.58
C ASN A 385 -20.33 7.35 -23.22
N GLU A 386 -21.33 8.23 -23.36
CA GLU A 386 -21.13 9.62 -23.79
C GLU A 386 -20.29 10.43 -22.78
N ARG A 387 -20.59 10.31 -21.48
CA ARG A 387 -19.76 10.88 -20.39
C ARG A 387 -18.31 10.42 -20.48
N THR A 388 -18.09 9.12 -20.71
CA THR A 388 -16.75 8.53 -20.87
C THR A 388 -16.01 9.12 -22.09
N LYS A 389 -16.67 9.28 -23.23
CA LYS A 389 -16.08 9.92 -24.42
C LYS A 389 -15.75 11.40 -24.16
N GLY A 390 -16.66 12.13 -23.51
CA GLY A 390 -16.48 13.55 -23.18
C GLY A 390 -15.33 13.83 -22.21
N GLN A 391 -15.02 12.88 -21.30
CA GLN A 391 -13.87 12.98 -20.39
C GLN A 391 -12.53 13.18 -21.13
N GLY A 392 -12.36 12.63 -22.35
CA GLY A 392 -11.13 12.80 -23.14
C GLY A 392 -10.98 14.20 -23.77
N VAL A 393 -12.05 14.77 -24.30
CA VAL A 393 -12.04 16.11 -24.93
C VAL A 393 -11.65 17.19 -23.92
N GLN A 394 -12.18 17.07 -22.69
CA GLN A 394 -11.93 18.02 -21.61
C GLN A 394 -10.47 17.99 -21.10
N GLU A 395 -9.74 16.89 -21.34
CA GLU A 395 -8.31 16.78 -21.01
C GLU A 395 -7.43 17.58 -21.98
N MET A 396 -7.68 17.50 -23.29
CA MET A 396 -6.92 18.24 -24.31
C MET A 396 -6.94 19.76 -24.03
N ILE A 397 -8.10 20.28 -23.61
CA ILE A 397 -8.30 21.69 -23.24
C ILE A 397 -7.59 22.07 -21.92
N ARG A 398 -7.37 21.10 -21.03
CA ARG A 398 -6.71 21.30 -19.73
C ARG A 398 -5.19 21.26 -19.84
N ASN A 399 -4.65 20.43 -20.73
CA ASN A 399 -3.21 20.24 -20.90
C ASN A 399 -2.54 21.45 -21.58
N SER A 400 -3.22 22.14 -22.51
CA SER A 400 -2.69 23.34 -23.19
C SER A 400 -2.53 24.57 -22.29
N ARG A 401 -3.10 24.57 -21.07
CA ARG A 401 -3.14 25.72 -20.15
C ARG A 401 -2.09 25.66 -19.02
N ARG A 402 -1.17 24.70 -19.05
CA ARG A 402 -0.20 24.43 -17.96
C ARG A 402 1.24 24.87 -18.31
N GLN A 403 1.44 26.16 -18.54
CA GLN A 403 2.79 26.74 -18.56
C GLN A 403 3.24 27.04 -17.12
N HIS A 404 4.46 26.65 -16.77
CA HIS A 404 5.12 27.10 -15.53
C HIS A 404 5.93 28.36 -15.83
N ALA A 405 5.76 29.40 -15.01
CA ALA A 405 6.56 30.61 -15.07
C ALA A 405 7.32 30.76 -13.74
N GLY A 406 8.66 30.85 -13.80
CA GLY A 406 9.47 31.17 -12.62
C GLY A 406 10.90 30.60 -12.65
N PRO A 407 11.80 31.09 -11.77
CA PRO A 407 13.20 30.69 -11.71
C PRO A 407 13.45 29.31 -11.08
N ILE A 408 12.41 28.59 -10.65
CA ILE A 408 12.49 27.25 -10.02
C ILE A 408 13.30 26.25 -10.87
N GLU A 409 13.27 26.41 -12.19
CA GLU A 409 14.01 25.54 -13.12
C GLU A 409 15.53 25.65 -13.01
N SER A 410 16.08 26.81 -12.59
CA SER A 410 17.53 26.95 -12.34
C SER A 410 17.93 26.46 -10.94
N VAL A 411 16.98 26.38 -10.00
CA VAL A 411 17.21 25.87 -8.64
C VAL A 411 17.18 24.34 -8.60
N PHE A 412 16.25 23.70 -9.33
CA PHE A 412 16.06 22.24 -9.33
C PHE A 412 16.26 21.55 -10.70
N PRO A 413 17.26 21.91 -11.53
CA PRO A 413 17.38 21.40 -12.90
C PRO A 413 17.60 19.88 -12.97
N GLY A 414 18.37 19.32 -12.03
CA GLY A 414 18.61 17.87 -11.93
C GLY A 414 17.33 17.08 -11.65
N PRO A 415 16.62 17.35 -10.53
CA PRO A 415 15.32 16.74 -10.23
C PRO A 415 14.28 16.93 -11.34
N LEU A 416 14.15 18.14 -11.89
CA LEU A 416 13.17 18.44 -12.94
C LEU A 416 13.45 17.69 -14.25
N ARG A 417 14.73 17.48 -14.62
CA ARG A 417 15.08 16.64 -15.77
C ARG A 417 14.58 15.20 -15.59
N VAL A 418 14.87 14.58 -14.44
CA VAL A 418 14.44 13.20 -14.14
C VAL A 418 12.91 13.09 -14.07
N LEU A 419 12.23 14.08 -13.49
CA LEU A 419 10.76 14.09 -13.45
C LEU A 419 10.14 14.22 -14.85
N ARG A 420 10.71 15.05 -15.72
CA ARG A 420 10.26 15.19 -17.13
C ARG A 420 10.45 13.91 -17.96
N GLU A 421 11.43 13.09 -17.59
CA GLU A 421 11.78 11.83 -18.25
C GLU A 421 10.90 10.65 -17.78
N TYR A 422 10.54 10.60 -16.49
CA TYR A 422 9.95 9.39 -15.88
C TYR A 422 8.55 9.54 -15.26
N VAL A 423 7.98 10.74 -15.06
CA VAL A 423 6.66 10.87 -14.40
C VAL A 423 5.60 11.59 -15.23
N GLY A 424 4.36 11.10 -15.14
CA GLY A 424 3.20 11.69 -15.81
C GLY A 424 2.93 13.14 -15.34
N PRO A 425 2.25 13.97 -16.14
CA PRO A 425 2.23 15.41 -15.92
C PRO A 425 1.67 15.85 -14.56
N TYR A 426 0.75 15.10 -13.94
CA TYR A 426 0.28 15.43 -12.58
C TYR A 426 1.38 15.30 -11.52
N ALA A 427 2.17 14.24 -11.56
CA ALA A 427 3.27 14.05 -10.64
C ALA A 427 4.35 15.12 -10.85
N LEU A 428 4.70 15.43 -12.11
CA LEU A 428 5.61 16.53 -12.46
C LEU A 428 5.10 17.86 -11.90
N GLN A 429 3.83 18.20 -12.13
CA GLN A 429 3.21 19.46 -11.67
C GLN A 429 3.12 19.53 -10.13
N ARG A 430 2.85 18.40 -9.45
CA ARG A 430 2.84 18.36 -7.98
C ARG A 430 4.25 18.52 -7.43
N SER A 431 5.24 17.81 -7.96
CA SER A 431 6.64 17.97 -7.57
C SER A 431 7.15 19.40 -7.79
N PHE A 432 6.80 20.05 -8.91
CA PHE A 432 7.09 21.47 -9.14
C PHE A 432 6.44 22.36 -8.08
N LYS A 433 5.20 22.06 -7.66
CA LYS A 433 4.53 22.84 -6.60
C LYS A 433 5.16 22.62 -5.21
N GLU A 434 5.63 21.43 -4.87
CA GLU A 434 6.40 21.23 -3.63
C GLU A 434 7.76 21.94 -3.67
N MET A 435 8.44 21.94 -4.83
CA MET A 435 9.67 22.72 -5.05
C MET A 435 9.42 24.22 -4.87
N GLU A 436 8.34 24.76 -5.45
CA GLU A 436 7.90 26.14 -5.22
C GLU A 436 7.66 26.42 -3.73
N LEU A 437 6.89 25.57 -3.04
CA LEU A 437 6.58 25.74 -1.61
C LEU A 437 7.81 25.63 -0.71
N SER A 438 8.84 24.87 -1.10
CA SER A 438 10.11 24.80 -0.36
C SER A 438 10.95 26.09 -0.44
N MET A 439 10.74 26.91 -1.47
CA MET A 439 11.46 28.18 -1.69
C MET A 439 10.62 29.42 -1.33
N TYR A 440 9.29 29.32 -1.46
CA TYR A 440 8.34 30.43 -1.35
C TYR A 440 7.21 30.12 -0.34
N TYR A 441 7.59 29.72 0.87
CA TYR A 441 6.66 29.60 2.00
C TYR A 441 6.52 30.94 2.74
N ARG A 442 5.30 31.27 3.17
CA ARG A 442 5.04 32.40 4.07
C ARG A 442 5.11 31.89 5.51
N THR A 443 6.07 32.36 6.28
CA THR A 443 6.19 32.06 7.71
C THR A 443 5.86 33.30 8.54
N GLU A 444 5.09 33.13 9.61
CA GLU A 444 4.97 34.16 10.64
C GLU A 444 6.20 34.07 11.55
N VAL A 445 7.05 35.09 11.51
CA VAL A 445 8.14 35.23 12.48
C VAL A 445 7.50 35.62 13.82
N LEU A 446 7.24 34.61 14.65
CA LEU A 446 6.87 34.82 16.05
C LEU A 446 7.96 35.69 16.69
N GLN A 447 7.60 36.89 17.11
CA GLN A 447 8.48 37.73 17.91
C GLN A 447 8.52 37.21 19.34
N ARG A 448 9.68 37.29 19.99
CA ARG A 448 9.80 37.01 21.42
C ARG A 448 9.01 38.09 22.19
N PRO A 449 8.21 37.73 23.20
CA PRO A 449 7.60 38.72 24.09
C PRO A 449 8.64 39.58 24.80
N ASP A 450 8.29 40.81 25.15
CA ASP A 450 9.20 41.75 25.79
C ASP A 450 9.78 41.20 27.11
N GLY A 451 11.09 41.40 27.32
CA GLY A 451 11.83 40.88 28.47
C GLY A 451 12.29 39.42 28.36
N VAL A 452 11.89 38.68 27.32
CA VAL A 452 12.33 37.29 27.08
C VAL A 452 13.61 37.27 26.24
N ARG A 453 14.71 36.70 26.78
CA ARG A 453 15.98 36.59 26.05
C ARG A 453 15.98 35.43 25.06
N ASP A 454 15.42 34.28 25.41
CA ASP A 454 15.28 33.14 24.49
C ASP A 454 14.01 32.30 24.71
N TRP A 455 13.70 31.44 23.75
CA TRP A 455 12.47 30.63 23.74
C TRP A 455 12.40 29.57 24.86
N ASN A 456 13.52 29.17 25.47
CA ASN A 456 13.52 28.33 26.66
C ASN A 456 13.12 29.14 27.90
N GLU A 457 13.59 30.39 28.03
CA GLU A 457 13.17 31.30 29.10
C GLU A 457 11.65 31.52 29.08
N TYR A 458 11.07 31.74 27.89
CA TYR A 458 9.61 31.80 27.70
C TYR A 458 8.91 30.48 28.07
N ALA A 459 9.42 29.35 27.59
CA ALA A 459 8.84 28.03 27.88
C ALA A 459 8.90 27.68 29.38
N ILE A 460 9.85 28.23 30.14
CA ILE A 460 9.95 28.10 31.59
C ILE A 460 8.95 29.04 32.30
N GLN A 461 8.79 30.29 31.84
CA GLN A 461 7.80 31.23 32.36
C GLN A 461 6.37 30.69 32.19
N VAL A 462 5.98 30.31 30.96
CA VAL A 462 4.64 29.77 30.67
C VAL A 462 4.34 28.51 31.49
N LYS A 463 5.33 27.62 31.70
CA LYS A 463 5.17 26.47 32.61
C LYS A 463 4.91 26.87 34.06
N LYS A 464 5.60 27.91 34.57
CA LYS A 464 5.39 28.43 35.93
C LYS A 464 4.02 29.11 36.12
N GLU A 465 3.46 29.71 35.07
CA GLU A 465 2.11 30.30 35.13
C GLU A 465 1.00 29.24 35.06
N ILE A 466 1.14 28.24 34.19
CA ILE A 466 0.19 27.12 34.12
C ILE A 466 0.19 26.33 35.43
N GLY A 467 1.37 26.03 35.99
CA GLY A 467 1.54 25.39 37.30
C GLY A 467 1.21 26.26 38.52
N ARG A 468 0.51 27.39 38.32
CA ARG A 468 -0.09 28.25 39.36
C ARG A 468 -1.61 28.41 39.18
N ARG A 469 -2.22 27.72 38.20
CA ARG A 469 -3.66 27.80 37.86
C ARG A 469 -4.37 26.43 37.91
N GLY A 470 -3.66 25.39 38.35
CA GLY A 470 -4.19 24.09 38.78
C GLY A 470 -3.52 23.71 40.09
#